data_AF-A0A3A6N705-F1
#
_entry.id   AF-A0A3A6N705-F1
#
_cell.length_a   1.000
_cell.length_b   1.000
_cell.length_c   1.000
_cell.angle_alpha   90.00
_cell.angle_beta   90.00
_cell.angle_gamma   90.00
#
_symmetry.space_group_name_H-M   'P 1'
#
loop_
_entity.id
_entity.type
_entity.pdbx_description
1 polymer ?
#
loop_
_entity_poly.entity_id
_entity_poly.type
_entity_poly.pdbx_seq_one_letter_code
_entity_poly.pdbx_strand_id
1 'polypeptide(L)'
;MMNDTKSNDQRQLLLEGELTVNQAAILRRKLLDALAEGDWLEIDLDQVTAVDLAGLQLLCSAHRTAAAEGKRLTIKNTMVPALQEARTVSGFIMQQGCRFNSGTDCFWVGGMEQ
;
A
#
# COMPACT_ATOMS: atom_id res chain seq x y z
N MET A 1 -17.20 -3.66 -29.47
CA MET A 1 -16.18 -2.59 -29.48
C MET A 1 -16.49 -1.64 -28.34
N MET A 2 -15.75 -1.72 -27.25
CA MET A 2 -15.67 -0.65 -26.26
C MET A 2 -14.23 -0.61 -25.77
N ASN A 3 -13.64 0.56 -25.97
CA ASN A 3 -12.22 0.83 -26.11
C ASN A 3 -11.42 0.56 -24.83
N ASP A 4 -10.21 0.05 -25.07
CA ASP A 4 -9.03 0.28 -24.27
C ASP A 4 -9.03 1.71 -23.70
N THR A 5 -9.24 1.83 -22.39
CA THR A 5 -8.80 3.01 -21.64
C THR A 5 -7.56 2.60 -20.88
N LYS A 6 -6.45 2.40 -21.61
CA LYS A 6 -5.12 2.44 -20.97
C LYS A 6 -4.87 3.88 -20.56
N SER A 7 -5.31 4.24 -19.35
CA SER A 7 -4.72 5.40 -18.69
C SER A 7 -3.31 4.97 -18.25
N ASN A 8 -2.32 5.31 -19.07
CA ASN A 8 -0.92 4.91 -18.96
C ASN A 8 -0.18 5.68 -17.84
N ASP A 9 -0.85 5.95 -16.71
CA ASP A 9 -0.29 6.75 -15.60
C ASP A 9 -0.10 5.92 -14.32
N GLN A 10 -0.04 4.59 -14.46
CA GLN A 10 0.34 3.68 -13.39
C GLN A 10 1.86 3.71 -13.19
N ARG A 11 2.28 4.20 -12.04
CA ARG A 11 3.68 4.21 -11.58
C ARG A 11 3.92 3.08 -10.61
N GLN A 12 5.11 2.50 -10.66
CA GLN A 12 5.52 1.44 -9.74
C GLN A 12 6.62 1.98 -8.80
N LEU A 13 6.43 1.81 -7.50
CA LEU A 13 7.44 2.08 -6.48
C LEU A 13 7.93 0.76 -5.88
N LEU A 14 9.19 0.42 -6.17
CA LEU A 14 9.87 -0.70 -5.54
C LEU A 14 10.37 -0.31 -4.16
N LEU A 15 9.93 -1.05 -3.14
CA LEU A 15 10.48 -0.98 -1.80
C LEU A 15 11.26 -2.28 -1.51
N GLU A 16 12.40 -2.11 -0.85
CA GLU A 16 13.35 -3.20 -0.57
C GLU A 16 13.90 -3.06 0.85
N GLY A 17 14.27 -4.18 1.45
CA GLY A 17 14.79 -4.23 2.80
C GLY A 17 13.70 -4.02 3.85
N GLU A 18 13.98 -3.22 4.87
CA GLU A 18 13.11 -3.09 6.05
C GLU A 18 12.16 -1.89 5.96
N LEU A 19 10.88 -2.11 6.24
CA LEU A 19 9.89 -1.07 6.49
C LEU A 19 9.60 -0.98 7.99
N THR A 20 10.60 -0.53 8.73
CA THR A 20 10.56 -0.41 10.20
C THR A 20 10.63 1.05 10.66
N VAL A 21 10.41 1.30 11.95
CA VAL A 21 10.50 2.63 12.56
C VAL A 21 11.84 3.34 12.27
N ASN A 22 12.93 2.58 12.17
CA ASN A 22 14.26 3.11 11.83
C ASN A 22 14.31 3.69 10.42
N GLN A 23 13.51 3.14 9.49
CA GLN A 23 13.43 3.56 8.10
C GLN A 23 12.23 4.49 7.82
N ALA A 24 11.44 4.84 8.84
CA ALA A 24 10.17 5.55 8.68
C ALA A 24 10.30 6.89 7.94
N ALA A 25 11.34 7.68 8.24
CA ALA A 25 11.55 8.97 7.59
C ALA A 25 11.85 8.82 6.09
N ILE A 26 12.68 7.84 5.73
CA ILE A 26 13.05 7.52 4.34
C ILE A 26 11.85 6.98 3.59
N LEU A 27 11.12 6.02 4.19
CA LEU A 27 9.91 5.45 3.62
C LEU A 27 8.84 6.52 3.35
N ARG A 28 8.58 7.40 4.34
CA ARG A 28 7.64 8.51 4.18
C ARG A 28 8.02 9.41 2.99
N ARG A 29 9.30 9.74 2.84
CA ARG A 29 9.77 10.56 1.72
C ARG A 29 9.50 9.87 0.38
N LYS A 30 9.93 8.61 0.24
CA LYS A 30 9.70 7.81 -0.98
C LYS A 30 8.22 7.74 -1.37
N LEU A 31 7.34 7.53 -0.40
CA LEU A 31 5.89 7.46 -0.63
C LEU A 31 5.30 8.79 -1.12
N LEU A 32 5.71 9.92 -0.53
CA LEU A 32 5.23 11.24 -0.93
C LEU A 32 5.75 11.65 -2.30
N ASP A 33 7.03 11.40 -2.56
CA ASP A 33 7.65 11.74 -3.84
C ASP A 33 6.97 10.92 -4.97
N ALA A 34 6.77 9.61 -4.77
CA ALA A 34 6.08 8.78 -5.75
C ALA A 34 4.61 9.17 -5.97
N LEU A 35 3.89 9.58 -4.92
CA LEU A 35 2.51 10.09 -5.04
C LEU A 35 2.43 11.43 -5.75
N ALA A 36 3.50 12.23 -5.77
CA ALA A 36 3.52 13.51 -6.49
C ALA A 36 3.69 13.33 -8.00
N GLU A 37 4.14 12.16 -8.47
CA GLU A 37 4.53 11.91 -9.86
C GLU A 37 3.43 11.33 -10.77
N GLY A 38 2.25 11.01 -10.23
CA GLY A 38 1.12 10.48 -11.02
C GLY A 38 -0.13 10.20 -10.21
N ASP A 39 -1.20 9.82 -10.91
CA ASP A 39 -2.52 9.59 -10.31
C ASP A 39 -2.73 8.14 -9.85
N TRP A 40 -1.88 7.20 -10.27
CA TRP A 40 -1.91 5.81 -9.79
C TRP A 40 -0.51 5.32 -9.41
N LEU A 41 -0.33 4.99 -8.13
CA LEU A 41 0.87 4.36 -7.58
C LEU A 41 0.61 2.89 -7.22
N GLU A 42 1.43 1.98 -7.74
CA GLU A 42 1.50 0.58 -7.32
C GLU A 42 2.80 0.34 -6.54
N ILE A 43 2.69 -0.16 -5.31
CA ILE A 43 3.83 -0.49 -4.46
C ILE A 43 4.20 -1.96 -4.65
N ASP A 44 5.46 -2.20 -4.97
CA ASP A 44 6.06 -3.53 -5.00
C ASP A 44 6.83 -3.78 -3.70
N LEU A 45 6.45 -4.86 -3.01
CA LEU A 45 7.02 -5.26 -1.72
C LEU A 45 7.77 -6.60 -1.82
N ASP A 46 7.97 -7.16 -3.01
CA ASP A 46 8.54 -8.50 -3.18
C ASP A 46 9.97 -8.61 -2.61
N GLN A 47 10.70 -7.50 -2.49
CA GLN A 47 12.04 -7.43 -1.91
C GLN A 47 12.08 -6.90 -0.46
N VAL A 48 10.93 -6.76 0.19
CA VAL A 48 10.85 -6.34 1.60
C VAL A 48 11.09 -7.53 2.52
N THR A 49 12.01 -7.36 3.46
CA THR A 49 12.47 -8.41 4.38
C THR A 49 11.85 -8.31 5.77
N ALA A 50 11.42 -7.12 6.19
CA ALA A 50 10.77 -6.90 7.48
C ALA A 50 9.79 -5.74 7.42
N VAL A 51 8.69 -5.84 8.17
CA VAL A 51 7.70 -4.77 8.34
C VAL A 51 7.31 -4.71 9.81
N ASP A 52 7.20 -3.51 10.38
CA ASP A 52 6.64 -3.31 11.72
C ASP A 52 5.39 -2.42 11.68
N LEU A 53 4.86 -2.09 12.86
CA LEU A 53 3.68 -1.24 12.99
C LEU A 53 3.88 0.14 12.33
N ALA A 54 5.08 0.74 12.41
CA ALA A 54 5.35 2.04 11.78
C ALA A 54 5.34 1.93 10.25
N GLY A 55 5.89 0.85 9.70
CA GLY A 55 5.78 0.53 8.27
C GLY A 55 4.32 0.41 7.82
N LEU A 56 3.50 -0.36 8.56
CA LEU A 56 2.07 -0.50 8.26
C LEU A 56 1.33 0.83 8.32
N GLN A 57 1.58 1.63 9.36
CA GLN A 57 0.95 2.95 9.52
C GLN A 57 1.32 3.91 8.39
N LEU A 58 2.56 3.87 7.91
CA LEU A 58 2.99 4.69 6.78
C LEU A 58 2.34 4.27 5.47
N LEU A 59 2.24 2.97 5.19
CA LEU A 59 1.51 2.45 4.03
C LEU A 59 0.02 2.84 4.10
N CYS A 60 -0.58 2.79 5.29
CA CYS A 60 -1.97 3.18 5.50
C CYS A 60 -2.17 4.69 5.32
N SER A 61 -1.25 5.49 5.86
CA SER A 61 -1.24 6.94 5.71
C SER A 61 -1.10 7.35 4.24
N ALA A 62 -0.17 6.74 3.49
CA ALA A 62 0.00 7.01 2.07
C ALA A 62 -1.26 6.67 1.25
N HIS A 63 -1.88 5.52 1.51
CA HIS A 63 -3.14 5.15 0.87
C HIS A 63 -4.25 6.17 1.17
N ARG A 64 -4.36 6.64 2.42
CA ARG A 64 -5.32 7.68 2.79
C ARG A 64 -5.04 9.02 2.11
N THR A 65 -3.77 9.41 1.98
CA THR A 65 -3.37 10.63 1.26
C THR A 65 -3.76 10.53 -0.21
N ALA A 66 -3.44 9.41 -0.87
CA ALA A 66 -3.83 9.16 -2.25
C ALA A 66 -5.34 9.31 -2.43
N ALA A 67 -6.14 8.64 -1.59
CA ALA A 67 -7.60 8.73 -1.62
C ALA A 67 -8.12 10.16 -1.40
N ALA A 68 -7.53 10.92 -0.47
CA ALA A 68 -7.89 12.31 -0.22
C ALA A 68 -7.57 13.25 -1.41
N GLU A 69 -6.55 12.91 -2.19
CA GLU A 69 -6.13 13.63 -3.41
C GLU A 69 -6.85 13.12 -4.68
N GLY A 70 -7.75 12.14 -4.57
CA GLY A 70 -8.41 11.52 -5.73
C GLY A 70 -7.52 10.57 -6.54
N LYS A 71 -6.38 10.16 -5.98
CA LYS A 71 -5.39 9.25 -6.58
C LYS A 71 -5.61 7.81 -6.11
N ARG A 72 -5.06 6.86 -6.86
CA ARG A 72 -5.09 5.42 -6.55
C ARG A 72 -3.74 4.95 -6.01
N LEU A 73 -3.76 4.19 -4.92
CA LEU A 73 -2.58 3.48 -4.41
C LEU A 73 -2.90 1.99 -4.20
N THR A 74 -2.17 1.11 -4.86
CA THR A 74 -2.32 -0.35 -4.77
C THR A 74 -1.03 -1.01 -4.31
N ILE A 75 -1.11 -2.25 -3.82
CA ILE A 75 0.05 -3.10 -3.55
C ILE A 75 0.00 -4.26 -4.54
N LYS A 76 1.09 -4.47 -5.28
CA LYS A 76 1.19 -5.52 -6.33
C LYS A 76 0.99 -6.92 -5.76
N ASN A 77 1.64 -7.22 -4.63
CA ASN A 77 1.58 -8.51 -3.96
C ASN A 77 1.33 -8.31 -2.46
N THR A 78 0.11 -8.61 -2.01
CA THR A 78 -0.24 -8.49 -0.59
C THR A 78 0.21 -9.69 0.24
N MET A 79 0.63 -10.80 -0.39
CA MET A 79 0.98 -12.06 0.27
C MET A 79 2.45 -12.15 0.69
N VAL A 80 3.20 -11.04 0.61
CA VAL A 80 4.59 -10.98 1.08
C VAL A 80 4.67 -11.40 2.56
N PRO A 81 5.52 -12.38 2.93
CA PRO A 81 5.56 -12.92 4.30
C PRO A 81 5.76 -11.87 5.39
N ALA A 82 6.70 -10.94 5.19
CA ALA A 82 6.96 -9.85 6.13
C ALA A 82 5.73 -8.96 6.36
N LEU A 83 4.95 -8.70 5.30
CA LEU A 83 3.71 -7.92 5.40
C LEU A 83 2.61 -8.72 6.12
N GLN A 84 2.46 -10.00 5.80
CA GLN A 84 1.46 -10.88 6.41
C GLN A 84 1.70 -11.08 7.91
N GLU A 85 2.95 -11.34 8.29
CA GLU A 85 3.36 -11.43 9.69
C GLU A 85 3.05 -10.14 10.43
N ALA A 86 3.52 -9.00 9.91
CA ALA A 86 3.28 -7.70 10.53
C ALA A 86 1.79 -7.40 10.73
N ARG A 87 0.95 -7.69 9.73
CA ARG A 87 -0.51 -7.53 9.82
C ARG A 87 -1.11 -8.42 10.91
N THR A 88 -0.66 -9.66 11.00
CA THR A 88 -1.16 -10.64 11.97
C THR A 88 -0.80 -10.23 13.40
N VAL A 89 0.48 -9.96 13.66
CA VAL A 89 0.98 -9.66 15.02
C VAL A 89 0.47 -8.32 15.56
N SER A 90 0.21 -7.35 14.68
CA SER A 90 -0.29 -6.02 15.07
C SER A 90 -1.82 -5.91 15.07
N GLY A 91 -2.54 -6.99 14.76
CA GLY A 91 -4.00 -6.96 14.66
C GLY A 91 -4.53 -6.12 13.50
N PHE A 92 -3.69 -5.86 12.48
CA PHE A 92 -4.01 -5.09 11.27
C PHE A 92 -4.76 -5.95 10.22
N ILE A 93 -5.74 -6.73 10.69
CA ILE A 93 -6.63 -7.56 9.88
C ILE A 93 -7.99 -6.87 9.84
N MET A 94 -8.28 -6.13 8.77
CA MET A 94 -9.54 -5.41 8.63
C MET A 94 -10.61 -6.33 8.01
N GLN A 95 -11.64 -6.63 8.78
CA GLN A 95 -12.81 -7.41 8.38
C GLN A 95 -13.84 -6.59 7.59
N GLN A 96 -13.82 -5.27 7.75
CA GLN A 96 -14.69 -4.34 7.04
C GLN A 96 -13.83 -3.31 6.32
N GLY A 97 -14.22 -2.96 5.11
CA GLY A 97 -13.48 -2.06 4.21
C GLY A 97 -12.85 -0.84 4.90
N CYS A 98 -11.75 -0.34 4.35
CA CYS A 98 -11.22 0.94 4.81
C CYS A 98 -12.23 2.05 4.51
N ARG A 99 -12.75 2.76 5.52
CA ARG A 99 -13.73 3.86 5.33
C ARG A 99 -13.27 4.97 4.37
N PHE A 100 -11.97 5.04 4.08
CA PHE A 100 -11.37 6.02 3.19
C PHE A 100 -11.33 5.56 1.73
N ASN A 101 -11.75 4.32 1.44
CA ASN A 101 -11.91 3.80 0.09
C ASN A 101 -13.08 2.81 0.06
N SER A 102 -14.15 3.15 -0.65
CA SER A 102 -15.32 2.28 -0.84
C SER A 102 -15.09 1.15 -1.86
N GLY A 103 -13.91 1.10 -2.50
CA GLY A 103 -13.54 0.03 -3.44
C GLY A 103 -12.85 -1.17 -2.77
N THR A 104 -12.85 -2.30 -3.48
CA THR A 104 -12.10 -3.53 -3.13
C THR A 104 -10.58 -3.38 -3.22
N ASP A 105 -10.10 -2.22 -3.68
CA ASP A 105 -8.67 -1.92 -3.90
C ASP A 105 -7.89 -1.62 -2.63
N CYS A 106 -8.58 -1.47 -1.49
CA CYS A 106 -7.88 -1.25 -0.25
C CYS A 106 -7.21 -2.56 0.20
N PHE A 107 -5.89 -2.64 0.02
CA PHE A 107 -5.07 -3.80 0.36
C PHE A 107 -5.12 -4.19 1.86
N TRP A 108 -5.68 -3.32 2.71
CA TRP A 108 -5.94 -3.63 4.12
C TRP A 108 -7.11 -4.60 4.31
N VAL A 109 -7.96 -4.77 3.29
CA VAL A 109 -9.15 -5.60 3.28
C VAL A 109 -8.81 -6.98 2.73
N GLY A 110 -9.17 -8.03 3.47
CA GLY A 110 -8.84 -9.42 3.14
C GLY A 110 -8.55 -10.20 4.40
N GLY A 111 -9.60 -10.47 5.18
CA GLY A 111 -9.61 -11.52 6.19
C GLY A 111 -10.09 -12.81 5.53
N MET A 112 -9.44 -13.93 5.87
CA MET A 112 -9.73 -15.27 5.36
C MET A 112 -11.24 -15.55 5.33
N GLU A 113 -11.74 -16.04 4.19
CA GLU A 113 -12.99 -16.80 4.20
C GLU A 113 -12.80 -17.98 5.15
N GLN A 114 -13.73 -18.12 6.10
CA GLN A 114 -13.74 -19.20 7.09
C GLN A 114 -13.97 -20.56 6.42
#